data_AF-K1RWL1-F1
#
_entry.id   AF-K1RWL1-F1
#
_cell.length_a   1.000
_cell.length_b   1.000
_cell.length_c   1.000
_cell.angle_alpha   90.00
_cell.angle_beta   90.00
_cell.angle_gamma   90.00
#
_symmetry.space_group_name_H-M   'P 1'
#
loop_
_entity.id
_entity.type
_entity.pdbx_description
1 polymer ?
#
loop_
_entity_poly.entity_id
_entity_poly.type
_entity_poly.pdbx_seq_one_letter_code
_entity_poly.pdbx_strand_id
1 'polypeptide(L)'
;MQAEMFRQLIARGADTEFGRRHGVAKHLTPEAFAARVGVQDYESFKPYIERMLAGEKNVAAPGRVTLFARSSGTTSDRSKFIPVTRESVWWNHTLGMRDVAAVYASAKPQTKIFDGKTLTLGGSYVRENGALIGDLSAVADQSDSV
;
A
#
# COMPACT_ATOMS: atom_id res chain seq x y z
N MET A 1 -8.67 13.07 12.43
CA MET A 1 -8.19 11.83 11.77
C MET A 1 -7.38 12.14 10.51
N GLN A 2 -7.96 12.70 9.44
CA GLN A 2 -7.23 12.91 8.16
C GLN A 2 -6.00 13.83 8.27
N ALA A 3 -6.07 14.93 9.03
CA ALA A 3 -4.93 15.83 9.22
C ALA A 3 -3.71 15.13 9.84
N GLU A 4 -3.94 14.21 10.79
CA GLU A 4 -2.87 13.44 11.42
C GLU A 4 -2.24 12.44 10.45
N MET A 5 -3.07 11.69 9.71
CA MET A 5 -2.61 10.79 8.67
C MET A 5 -1.79 11.53 7.61
N PHE A 6 -2.25 12.70 7.17
CA PHE A 6 -1.52 13.54 6.23
C PHE A 6 -0.15 13.95 6.77
N ARG A 7 -0.07 14.46 8.01
CA ARG A 7 1.19 14.81 8.69
C ARG A 7 2.16 13.63 8.74
N GLN A 8 1.68 12.44 9.06
CA GLN A 8 2.52 11.25 9.12
C GLN A 8 3.05 10.85 7.74
N LEU A 9 2.19 10.87 6.71
CA LEU A 9 2.56 10.48 5.35
C LEU A 9 3.58 11.44 4.74
N ILE A 10 3.37 12.75 4.84
CA ILE A 10 4.32 13.74 4.31
C ILE A 10 5.64 13.76 5.11
N ALA A 11 5.59 13.56 6.42
CA ALA A 11 6.81 13.49 7.22
C ALA A 11 7.69 12.30 6.83
N ARG A 12 7.07 11.15 6.53
CA ARG A 12 7.77 9.95 6.02
C ARG A 12 8.24 10.13 4.57
N GLY A 13 7.39 10.72 3.73
CA GLY A 13 7.67 10.91 2.30
C GLY A 13 8.69 12.00 1.98
N ALA A 14 8.93 12.96 2.88
CA ALA A 14 9.81 14.10 2.64
C ALA A 14 11.24 13.70 2.24
N ASP A 15 11.77 12.65 2.85
CA ASP A 15 13.15 12.17 2.62
C ASP A 15 13.25 11.17 1.46
N THR A 16 12.19 10.98 0.68
CA THR A 16 12.21 10.19 -0.56
C THR A 16 12.66 11.03 -1.75
N GLU A 17 13.05 10.40 -2.85
CA GLU A 17 13.39 11.13 -4.07
C GLU A 17 12.19 11.90 -4.64
N PHE A 18 11.00 11.29 -4.64
CA PHE A 18 9.73 11.97 -4.95
C PHE A 18 9.52 13.19 -4.05
N GLY A 19 9.71 13.01 -2.74
CA GLY A 19 9.57 14.08 -1.75
C GLY A 19 10.50 15.24 -2.04
N ARG A 20 11.80 14.98 -2.23
CA ARG A 20 12.78 16.02 -2.59
C ARG A 20 12.44 16.71 -3.91
N ARG A 21 12.07 15.95 -4.94
CA ARG A 21 11.79 16.47 -6.29
C ARG A 21 10.59 17.43 -6.30
N HIS A 22 9.55 17.14 -5.54
CA HIS A 22 8.37 18.00 -5.43
C HIS A 22 8.44 18.98 -4.25
N GLY A 23 9.56 19.04 -3.53
CA GLY A 23 9.70 19.90 -2.35
C GLY A 23 8.71 19.53 -1.24
N VAL A 24 8.36 18.26 -1.06
CA VAL A 24 7.56 17.80 0.08
C VAL A 24 8.38 17.98 1.36
N ALA A 25 7.83 18.69 2.33
CA ALA A 25 8.44 18.91 3.63
C ALA A 25 7.51 18.46 4.77
N LYS A 26 8.10 18.10 5.91
CA LYS A 26 7.41 17.48 7.06
C LYS A 26 6.25 18.31 7.62
N HIS A 27 6.24 19.62 7.38
CA HIS A 27 5.28 20.56 7.93
C HIS A 27 4.46 21.28 6.85
N LEU A 28 4.34 20.69 5.65
CA LEU A 28 3.46 21.26 4.62
C LEU A 28 1.99 21.18 5.04
N THR A 29 1.23 22.19 4.62
CA THR A 29 -0.23 22.13 4.65
C THR A 29 -0.74 21.31 3.45
N PRO A 30 -1.96 20.76 3.52
CA PRO A 30 -2.58 20.08 2.37
C PRO A 30 -2.61 20.94 1.09
N GLU A 31 -2.89 22.23 1.23
CA GLU A 31 -2.96 23.18 0.11
C GLU A 31 -1.59 23.39 -0.52
N ALA A 32 -0.55 23.56 0.30
CA ALA A 32 0.83 23.71 -0.17
C ALA A 32 1.35 22.42 -0.82
N PHE A 33 0.97 21.25 -0.30
CA PHE A 33 1.27 19.96 -0.92
C PHE A 33 0.58 19.83 -2.28
N ALA A 34 -0.72 20.14 -2.37
CA ALA A 34 -1.49 20.06 -3.61
C ALA A 34 -0.91 20.99 -4.69
N ALA A 35 -0.51 22.21 -4.33
CA ALA A 35 0.11 23.16 -5.25
C ALA A 35 1.49 22.70 -5.78
N ARG A 36 2.26 21.96 -4.97
CA ARG A 36 3.60 21.48 -5.32
C ARG A 36 3.62 20.19 -6.13
N VAL A 37 2.76 19.24 -5.75
CA VAL A 37 2.74 17.89 -6.33
C VAL A 37 1.77 17.82 -7.51
N GLY A 38 0.65 18.53 -7.43
CA GLY A 38 -0.45 18.40 -8.38
C GLY A 38 -1.10 17.01 -8.35
N VAL A 39 -2.18 16.85 -9.11
CA VAL A 39 -2.77 15.53 -9.35
C VAL A 39 -1.90 14.78 -10.36
N GLN A 40 -1.60 13.52 -10.07
CA GLN A 40 -0.77 12.65 -10.90
C GLN A 40 -1.61 11.46 -11.39
N ASP A 41 -1.35 11.00 -12.61
CA ASP A 41 -1.92 9.77 -13.13
C ASP A 41 -0.93 8.61 -13.00
N TYR A 42 -1.32 7.42 -13.45
CA TYR A 42 -0.44 6.26 -13.36
C TYR A 42 0.79 6.38 -14.25
N GLU A 43 0.65 6.92 -15.46
CA GLU A 43 1.76 7.00 -16.42
C GLU A 43 2.80 8.04 -15.97
N SER A 44 2.37 9.14 -15.36
CA SER A 44 3.27 10.13 -14.78
C SER A 44 4.02 9.60 -13.56
N PHE A 45 3.40 8.69 -12.79
CA PHE A 45 4.01 8.10 -11.60
C PHE A 45 4.81 6.80 -11.88
N LYS A 46 4.56 6.15 -13.01
CA LYS A 46 5.17 4.89 -13.44
C LYS A 46 6.70 4.86 -13.36
N PRO A 47 7.47 5.91 -13.69
CA PRO A 47 8.92 5.89 -13.54
C PRO A 47 9.39 5.61 -12.11
N TYR A 48 8.65 6.10 -11.09
CA TYR A 48 8.97 5.79 -9.69
C TYR A 48 8.66 4.32 -9.37
N ILE A 49 7.57 3.79 -9.92
CA ILE A 49 7.16 2.39 -9.72
C ILE A 49 8.20 1.44 -10.32
N GLU A 50 8.66 1.69 -11.54
CA GLU A 50 9.67 0.86 -12.22
C GLU A 50 10.99 0.85 -11.44
N ARG A 51 11.41 1.99 -10.88
CA ARG A 51 12.58 2.07 -10.01
C ARG A 51 12.41 1.27 -8.71
N MET A 52 11.24 1.35 -8.08
CA MET A 52 10.93 0.53 -6.90
C MET A 52 10.89 -0.97 -7.23
N LEU A 53 10.32 -1.36 -8.38
CA LEU A 53 10.33 -2.75 -8.87
C LEU A 53 11.74 -3.27 -9.12
N ALA A 54 12.64 -2.42 -9.62
CA ALA A 54 14.07 -2.72 -9.76
C ALA A 54 14.81 -2.82 -8.40
N GLY A 55 14.13 -2.54 -7.29
CA GLY A 55 14.66 -2.65 -5.94
C GLY A 55 15.34 -1.38 -5.40
N GLU A 56 15.19 -0.26 -6.10
CA GLU A 56 15.70 1.03 -5.60
C GLU A 56 14.98 1.46 -4.32
N LYS A 57 15.74 1.98 -3.36
CA LYS A 57 15.24 2.40 -2.05
C LYS A 57 14.90 3.89 -2.03
N ASN A 58 13.96 4.28 -1.18
CA ASN A 58 13.62 5.69 -0.92
C ASN A 58 13.18 6.47 -2.17
N VAL A 59 12.49 5.80 -3.11
CA VAL A 59 12.03 6.42 -4.36
C VAL A 59 10.79 7.28 -4.10
N ALA A 60 9.63 6.65 -3.91
CA ALA A 60 8.39 7.33 -3.51
C ALA A 60 7.85 6.87 -2.15
N ALA A 61 8.40 5.78 -1.61
CA ALA A 61 8.18 5.31 -0.26
C ALA A 61 9.54 5.12 0.45
N PRO A 62 9.63 5.34 1.77
CA PRO A 62 10.84 5.04 2.54
C PRO A 62 11.22 3.56 2.46
N GLY A 63 12.52 3.28 2.45
CA GLY A 63 13.05 1.92 2.38
C GLY A 63 12.87 1.27 1.01
N ARG A 64 12.90 -0.06 0.99
CA ARG A 64 12.68 -0.87 -0.22
C ARG A 64 11.24 -1.37 -0.23
N VAL A 65 10.52 -1.18 -1.33
CA VAL A 65 9.23 -1.84 -1.55
C VAL A 65 9.48 -3.23 -2.14
N THR A 66 8.91 -4.27 -1.52
CA THR A 66 9.08 -5.67 -1.95
C THR A 66 7.76 -6.33 -2.34
N LEU A 67 6.65 -5.61 -2.27
CA LEU A 67 5.31 -6.12 -2.51
C LEU A 67 4.62 -5.21 -3.54
N PHE A 68 4.08 -5.81 -4.60
CA PHE A 68 3.38 -5.09 -5.65
C PHE A 68 2.08 -5.79 -6.01
N ALA A 69 0.97 -5.08 -5.83
CA ALA A 69 -0.32 -5.54 -6.32
C ALA A 69 -0.40 -5.26 -7.82
N ARG A 70 -0.68 -6.30 -8.59
CA ARG A 70 -0.97 -6.22 -10.02
C ARG A 70 -2.46 -5.93 -10.16
N SER A 71 -2.82 -4.78 -10.72
CA SER A 71 -4.20 -4.52 -11.12
C SER A 71 -4.37 -4.80 -12.60
N SER A 72 -5.42 -5.56 -12.93
CA SER A 72 -5.73 -6.05 -14.27
C SER A 72 -6.43 -5.00 -15.14
N GLY A 73 -6.05 -3.72 -15.04
CA GLY A 73 -6.78 -2.58 -15.62
C GLY A 73 -7.40 -2.88 -16.99
N THR A 74 -8.70 -2.63 -17.13
CA THR A 74 -9.55 -3.09 -18.26
C THR A 74 -9.28 -2.41 -19.61
N THR A 75 -8.15 -1.73 -19.79
CA THR A 75 -7.82 -1.09 -21.06
C THR A 75 -6.29 -0.88 -21.18
N SER A 76 -5.74 -1.39 -22.28
CA SER A 76 -4.32 -1.49 -22.68
C SER A 76 -3.52 -2.62 -22.01
N ASP A 77 -2.81 -3.39 -22.84
CA ASP A 77 -2.08 -4.65 -22.58
C ASP A 77 -0.92 -4.58 -21.57
N ARG A 78 -0.93 -3.66 -20.61
CA ARG A 78 0.10 -3.56 -19.56
C ARG A 78 -0.56 -3.50 -18.19
N SER A 79 -0.33 -4.54 -17.40
CA SER A 79 -0.75 -4.57 -16.00
C SER A 79 -0.16 -3.38 -15.24
N LYS A 80 -0.96 -2.74 -14.40
CA LYS A 80 -0.50 -1.68 -13.51
C LYS A 80 0.02 -2.32 -12.22
N PHE A 81 1.17 -1.86 -11.76
CA PHE A 81 1.79 -2.33 -10.52
C PHE A 81 1.61 -1.27 -9.45
N ILE A 82 0.96 -1.62 -8.35
CA ILE A 82 0.73 -0.72 -7.23
C ILE A 82 1.67 -1.15 -6.09
N PRO A 83 2.63 -0.31 -5.67
CA PRO A 83 3.50 -0.63 -4.55
C PRO A 83 2.68 -0.76 -3.26
N VAL A 84 2.93 -1.84 -2.52
CA VAL A 84 2.30 -2.11 -1.22
C VAL A 84 3.38 -2.02 -0.15
N THR A 85 3.29 -1.05 0.76
CA THR A 85 4.25 -0.95 1.86
C THR A 85 3.79 -1.80 3.04
N ARG A 86 4.73 -2.25 3.89
CA ARG A 86 4.39 -3.04 5.09
C ARG A 86 3.47 -2.26 6.03
N GLU A 87 3.66 -0.96 6.12
CA GLU A 87 2.78 -0.08 6.91
C GLU A 87 1.36 -0.08 6.36
N SER A 88 1.19 -0.06 5.03
CA SER A 88 -0.14 -0.08 4.41
C SER A 88 -0.87 -1.40 4.67
N VAL A 89 -0.15 -2.53 4.70
CA VAL A 89 -0.71 -3.82 5.11
C VAL A 89 -1.17 -3.74 6.55
N TRP A 90 -0.30 -3.35 7.47
CA TRP A 90 -0.61 -3.35 8.89
C TRP A 90 -1.77 -2.42 9.25
N TRP A 91 -1.69 -1.15 8.80
CA TRP A 91 -2.64 -0.12 9.18
C TRP A 91 -3.97 -0.20 8.43
N ASN A 92 -4.02 -0.86 7.27
CA ASN A 92 -5.25 -0.96 6.49
C ASN A 92 -5.79 -2.39 6.48
N HIS A 93 -5.03 -3.36 5.98
CA HIS A 93 -5.48 -4.73 5.82
C HIS A 93 -5.70 -5.40 7.19
N THR A 94 -4.62 -5.52 7.98
CA THR A 94 -4.66 -6.23 9.27
C THR A 94 -5.56 -5.53 10.28
N LEU A 95 -5.45 -4.20 10.40
CA LEU A 95 -6.30 -3.43 11.31
C LEU A 95 -7.78 -3.48 10.89
N GLY A 96 -8.08 -3.34 9.59
CA GLY A 96 -9.45 -3.42 9.09
C GLY A 96 -10.09 -4.78 9.36
N MET A 97 -9.35 -5.88 9.20
CA MET A 97 -9.84 -7.22 9.57
C MET A 97 -10.13 -7.33 11.07
N ARG A 98 -9.27 -6.78 11.93
CA ARG A 98 -9.47 -6.77 13.39
C ARG A 98 -10.71 -5.97 13.78
N ASP A 99 -10.92 -4.81 13.17
CA ASP A 99 -12.08 -3.97 13.42
C ASP A 99 -13.38 -4.68 13.02
N VAL A 100 -13.41 -5.30 11.84
CA VAL A 100 -14.58 -6.08 11.39
C VAL A 100 -14.85 -7.24 12.33
N ALA A 101 -13.83 -7.99 12.73
CA ALA A 101 -13.98 -9.11 13.67
C ALA A 101 -14.52 -8.63 15.03
N ALA A 102 -14.00 -7.53 15.56
CA ALA A 102 -14.42 -6.96 16.84
C ALA A 102 -15.87 -6.46 16.79
N VAL A 103 -16.23 -5.68 15.76
CA VAL A 103 -17.59 -5.16 15.56
C VAL A 103 -18.58 -6.33 15.42
N TYR A 104 -18.23 -7.34 14.63
CA TYR A 104 -19.09 -8.50 14.42
C TYR A 104 -19.29 -9.31 15.71
N ALA A 105 -18.22 -9.61 16.45
CA ALA A 105 -18.29 -10.32 17.72
C ALA A 105 -19.12 -9.55 18.76
N SER A 106 -18.96 -8.23 18.83
CA SER A 106 -19.76 -7.37 19.71
C SER A 106 -21.24 -7.36 19.31
N ALA A 107 -21.56 -7.37 18.02
CA ALA A 107 -22.93 -7.38 17.52
C ALA A 107 -23.60 -8.76 17.62
N LYS A 108 -22.81 -9.83 17.65
CA LYS A 108 -23.28 -11.22 17.74
C LYS A 108 -22.51 -12.00 18.82
N PRO A 109 -22.78 -11.76 20.12
CA PRO A 109 -22.02 -12.38 21.22
C PRO A 109 -22.09 -13.91 21.27
N GLN A 110 -23.12 -14.50 20.65
CA GLN A 110 -23.32 -15.95 20.57
C GLN A 110 -22.75 -16.57 19.28
N THR A 111 -21.96 -15.81 18.51
CA THR A 111 -21.37 -16.31 17.27
C THR A 111 -20.36 -17.42 17.54
N LYS A 112 -20.35 -18.42 16.66
CA LYS A 112 -19.38 -19.53 16.65
C LYS A 112 -18.39 -19.43 15.48
N ILE A 113 -18.33 -18.28 14.81
CA ILE A 113 -17.49 -18.09 13.61
C ILE A 113 -16.00 -18.31 13.89
N PHE A 114 -15.57 -18.13 15.14
CA PHE A 114 -14.19 -18.33 15.59
C PHE A 114 -13.91 -19.75 16.10
N ASP A 115 -14.94 -20.59 16.26
CA ASP A 115 -14.81 -21.96 16.77
C ASP A 115 -14.46 -22.96 15.65
N GLY A 116 -14.65 -22.54 14.39
CA GLY A 116 -14.45 -23.36 13.20
C GLY A 116 -13.12 -23.12 12.51
N LYS A 117 -12.87 -23.87 11.43
CA LYS A 117 -11.76 -23.60 10.51
C LYS A 117 -12.20 -22.56 9.48
N THR A 118 -11.34 -21.58 9.20
CA THR A 118 -11.53 -20.61 8.13
C THR A 118 -10.73 -21.05 6.91
N LEU A 119 -11.40 -21.13 5.75
CA LEU A 119 -10.75 -21.31 4.46
C LEU A 119 -10.62 -19.94 3.78
N THR A 120 -9.39 -19.52 3.50
CA THR A 120 -9.11 -18.31 2.72
C THR A 120 -8.59 -18.73 1.34
N LEU A 121 -9.17 -18.15 0.29
CA LEU A 121 -8.72 -18.34 -1.08
C LEU A 121 -7.86 -17.14 -1.49
N GLY A 122 -6.54 -17.33 -1.46
CA GLY A 122 -5.58 -16.32 -1.89
C GLY A 122 -5.53 -16.20 -3.42
N GLY A 123 -5.07 -15.04 -3.90
CA GLY A 123 -4.81 -14.83 -5.32
C GLY A 123 -3.49 -15.46 -5.79
N SER A 124 -3.18 -15.25 -7.06
CA SER A 124 -1.93 -15.68 -7.67
C SER A 124 -0.80 -14.67 -7.44
N TYR A 125 0.44 -15.15 -7.32
CA TYR A 125 1.62 -14.29 -7.27
C TYR A 125 2.84 -14.97 -7.91
N VAL A 126 3.82 -14.13 -8.27
CA VAL A 126 5.16 -14.52 -8.72
C VAL A 126 6.20 -13.75 -7.91
N ARG A 127 7.44 -14.24 -7.91
CA ARG A 127 8.60 -13.53 -7.34
C ARG A 127 9.57 -13.18 -8.45
N GLU A 128 9.83 -11.89 -8.64
CA GLU A 128 10.73 -11.37 -9.67
C GLU A 128 11.59 -10.25 -9.07
N ASN A 129 12.89 -10.24 -9.37
CA ASN A 129 13.83 -9.20 -8.91
C ASN A 129 13.82 -8.94 -7.39
N GLY A 130 13.50 -9.96 -6.59
CA GLY A 130 13.37 -9.84 -5.13
C GLY A 130 12.10 -9.13 -4.66
N ALA A 131 11.12 -8.93 -5.53
CA ALA A 131 9.78 -8.45 -5.23
C ALA A 131 8.73 -9.56 -5.40
N LEU A 132 7.68 -9.53 -4.60
CA LEU A 132 6.48 -10.34 -4.77
C LEU A 132 5.45 -9.52 -5.55
N ILE A 133 5.00 -10.06 -6.67
CA ILE A 133 4.07 -9.40 -7.59
C ILE A 133 2.86 -10.32 -7.77
N GLY A 134 1.66 -9.84 -7.46
CA GLY A 134 0.48 -10.68 -7.53
C GLY A 134 -0.82 -9.93 -7.37
N ASP A 135 -1.92 -10.67 -7.35
CA ASP A 135 -3.23 -10.09 -7.03
C ASP A 135 -3.18 -9.49 -5.61
N LEU A 136 -3.97 -8.45 -5.34
CA LEU A 136 -3.91 -7.75 -4.04
C LEU A 136 -4.12 -8.71 -2.85
N SER A 137 -5.02 -9.68 -2.98
CA SER A 137 -5.25 -10.72 -1.97
C SER A 137 -4.00 -11.57 -1.74
N ALA A 138 -3.31 -11.99 -2.80
CA ALA A 138 -2.07 -12.75 -2.71
C ALA A 138 -0.97 -11.96 -2.00
N VAL A 139 -0.87 -10.67 -2.30
CA VAL A 139 0.12 -9.77 -1.72
C VAL A 139 -0.14 -9.55 -0.22
N ALA A 140 -1.41 -9.36 0.15
CA ALA A 140 -1.81 -9.17 1.54
C ALA A 140 -1.52 -10.43 2.38
N ASP A 141 -1.93 -11.61 1.92
CA ASP A 141 -1.71 -12.88 2.64
C ASP A 141 -0.21 -13.17 2.88
N GLN A 142 0.64 -12.87 1.90
CA GLN A 142 2.07 -13.13 1.96
C GLN A 142 2.84 -12.10 2.81
N SER A 143 2.21 -10.99 3.16
CA SER A 143 2.82 -9.95 4.00
C SER A 143 2.67 -10.20 5.49
N ASP A 144 1.69 -11.01 5.89
CA ASP A 144 1.45 -11.41 7.29
C ASP A 144 2.29 -12.63 7.71
N SER A 145 3.05 -13.24 6.79
CA SER A 145 3.84 -14.47 7.00
C SER A 145 5.34 -14.25 7.26
N VAL A 146 5.77 -13.01 7.55
CA VAL A 146 7.19 -12.62 7.73
C VAL A 146 7.45 -11.74 8.95
#